data_AF-A0A822XIN0-F1
#
_entry.id   AF-A0A822XIN0-F1
#
_cell.length_a   1.000
_cell.length_b   1.000
_cell.length_c   1.000
_cell.angle_alpha   90.00
_cell.angle_beta   90.00
_cell.angle_gamma   90.00
#
_symmetry.space_group_name_H-M   'P 1'
#
loop_
_entity.id
_entity.type
_entity.pdbx_description
1 polymer ?
#
loop_
_entity_poly.entity_id
_entity_poly.type
_entity_poly.pdbx_seq_one_letter_code
_entity_poly.pdbx_strand_id
1 'polypeptide(L)'
;MLFLNPPKPLSLFEAKFQPSPFLNPHPHLRLLKSCTLLPKPLFKPTTISASATSTGSSTPSNQVYQPFRPPPSPLPSQFRSLDTNGRLEILQNRLGLWFEYAPLIPSLSQEGFSPSSIEEATGISGVEQNRLVVAAQVRDSLVQSKIEPETLSFFDTGGAELLYEIRLLSAAQRAAAARYIVLNRLDPRGAQELARAMKDFPRRRGDERWDSFTYSLPGDCLSFMYYRQSREHRNPSEQRTSALERALEVVESEKAKAKILDELEGKSGREEGTDGEIGVGIRVPVVRMKIGEVAEATSVVVLPVCGATEGARAVEEAPGECRSEGESGGCVSGC
;
A
#
# COMPACT_ATOMS: atom_id res chain seq x y z
N MET A 1 -46.80 -33.04 -43.32
CA MET A 1 -46.73 -33.67 -41.98
C MET A 1 -45.34 -34.23 -41.75
N LEU A 2 -44.49 -33.50 -41.03
CA LEU A 2 -43.44 -34.07 -40.18
C LEU A 2 -43.33 -33.12 -38.99
N PHE A 3 -43.47 -33.71 -37.80
CA PHE A 3 -43.79 -33.03 -36.56
C PHE A 3 -42.59 -32.28 -35.97
N LEU A 4 -42.90 -31.08 -35.46
CA LEU A 4 -42.09 -30.28 -34.54
C LEU A 4 -41.76 -31.06 -33.25
N ASN A 5 -40.54 -30.87 -32.73
CA ASN A 5 -40.38 -30.53 -31.31
C ASN A 5 -39.01 -29.86 -31.02
N PRO A 6 -38.95 -29.03 -29.96
CA PRO A 6 -38.14 -27.80 -29.86
C PRO A 6 -36.73 -27.97 -29.28
N PRO A 7 -35.88 -26.93 -29.34
CA PRO A 7 -34.61 -26.88 -28.63
C PRO A 7 -34.81 -26.92 -27.11
N LYS A 8 -34.00 -27.77 -26.46
CA LYS A 8 -33.91 -27.86 -24.99
C LYS A 8 -33.55 -26.50 -24.38
N PRO A 9 -34.21 -26.08 -23.29
CA PRO A 9 -33.84 -24.86 -22.59
C PRO A 9 -32.46 -25.04 -21.91
N LEU A 10 -31.61 -24.02 -22.04
CA LEU A 10 -30.42 -23.87 -21.20
C LEU A 10 -30.90 -23.72 -19.74
N SER A 11 -30.63 -24.75 -18.94
CA SER A 11 -30.83 -24.68 -17.49
C SER A 11 -29.90 -23.61 -16.94
N LEU A 12 -30.49 -22.56 -16.36
CA LEU A 12 -29.84 -21.70 -15.37
C LEU A 12 -29.17 -22.61 -14.33
N PHE A 13 -27.83 -22.59 -14.29
CA PHE A 13 -27.10 -23.12 -13.15
C PHE A 13 -27.38 -22.19 -11.98
N GLU A 14 -28.40 -22.55 -11.22
CA GLU A 14 -28.70 -21.98 -9.92
C GLU A 14 -27.57 -22.40 -8.97
N ALA A 15 -26.62 -21.49 -8.76
CA ALA A 15 -25.59 -21.65 -7.77
C ALA A 15 -26.25 -21.67 -6.38
N LYS A 16 -26.49 -22.88 -5.87
CA LYS A 16 -26.77 -23.11 -4.45
C LYS A 16 -25.54 -22.71 -3.66
N PHE A 17 -25.50 -21.45 -3.23
CA PHE A 17 -24.66 -21.04 -2.11
C PHE A 17 -25.11 -21.83 -0.87
N GLN A 18 -24.34 -22.86 -0.53
CA GLN A 18 -24.35 -23.42 0.81
C GLN A 18 -23.46 -22.53 1.70
N PRO A 19 -24.00 -21.81 2.69
CA PRO A 19 -23.18 -21.20 3.72
C PRO A 19 -22.72 -22.30 4.68
N SER A 20 -21.40 -22.47 4.79
CA SER A 20 -20.78 -23.29 5.82
C SER A 20 -20.97 -22.65 7.21
N PRO A 21 -21.11 -23.44 8.29
CA PRO A 21 -21.66 -22.97 9.55
C PRO A 21 -20.55 -22.65 10.53
N PHE A 22 -20.05 -21.41 10.58
CA PHE A 22 -19.26 -20.93 11.71
C PHE A 22 -19.50 -19.44 11.95
N LEU A 23 -20.70 -19.12 12.43
CA LEU A 23 -20.96 -17.91 13.20
C LEU A 23 -21.25 -18.34 14.63
N ASN A 24 -20.23 -18.23 15.49
CA ASN A 24 -20.45 -18.28 16.93
C ASN A 24 -20.70 -16.83 17.42
N PRO A 25 -21.86 -16.54 18.05
CA PRO A 25 -22.21 -15.22 18.55
C PRO A 25 -22.00 -15.12 20.06
N HIS A 26 -21.16 -14.21 20.55
CA HIS A 26 -21.11 -13.86 21.98
C HIS A 26 -20.84 -12.35 22.15
N PRO A 27 -21.25 -11.71 23.26
CA PRO A 27 -22.36 -12.06 24.16
C PRO A 27 -23.20 -10.84 24.61
N HIS A 28 -24.45 -11.12 25.01
CA HIS A 28 -25.15 -10.30 25.98
C HIS A 28 -24.55 -10.57 27.37
N LEU A 29 -24.00 -9.56 28.02
CA LEU A 29 -23.84 -9.55 29.48
C LEU A 29 -24.59 -8.37 30.07
N ARG A 30 -25.65 -8.72 30.81
CA ARG A 30 -26.44 -7.83 31.67
C ARG A 30 -25.56 -7.41 32.84
N LEU A 31 -25.22 -6.13 32.92
CA LEU A 31 -24.66 -5.54 34.13
C LEU A 31 -25.80 -4.99 34.99
N LEU A 32 -25.93 -5.55 36.19
CA LEU A 32 -26.83 -5.10 37.24
C LEU A 32 -26.47 -3.67 37.66
N LYS A 33 -27.45 -2.76 37.54
CA LYS A 33 -27.40 -1.39 38.06
C LYS A 33 -27.61 -1.41 39.57
N SER A 34 -26.63 -0.96 40.34
CA SER A 34 -26.84 -0.38 41.67
C SER A 34 -26.66 1.14 41.57
N CYS A 35 -27.72 1.86 41.92
CA CYS A 35 -27.76 3.32 41.99
C CYS A 35 -27.05 3.81 43.26
N THR A 36 -26.16 4.80 43.14
CA THR A 36 -26.03 5.85 44.16
C THR A 36 -25.76 7.20 43.46
N LEU A 37 -26.38 8.23 44.03
CA LEU A 37 -26.59 9.59 43.54
C LEU A 37 -25.40 10.51 43.89
N LEU A 38 -25.12 11.56 43.09
CA LEU A 38 -24.72 12.91 43.54
C LEU A 38 -24.66 13.89 42.32
N PRO A 39 -24.69 15.24 42.49
CA PRO A 39 -25.47 16.15 41.64
C PRO A 39 -24.65 17.03 40.69
N LYS A 40 -25.32 17.55 39.65
CA LYS A 40 -24.79 18.50 38.65
C LYS A 40 -24.92 19.95 39.13
N PRO A 41 -23.97 20.85 38.82
CA PRO A 41 -24.23 22.28 38.85
C PRO A 41 -24.61 22.83 37.47
N LEU A 42 -25.47 23.84 37.53
CA LEU A 42 -26.18 24.58 36.49
C LEU A 42 -25.49 25.93 36.29
N PHE A 43 -25.17 26.33 35.06
CA PHE A 43 -24.89 27.75 34.75
C PHE A 43 -25.49 28.18 33.41
N LYS A 44 -26.10 29.37 33.44
CA LYS A 44 -27.00 30.01 32.45
C LYS A 44 -26.21 30.81 31.39
N PRO A 45 -26.79 31.11 30.21
CA PRO A 45 -26.15 31.95 29.20
C PRO A 45 -26.46 33.43 29.44
N THR A 46 -25.52 34.32 29.12
CA THR A 46 -25.75 35.77 29.10
C THR A 46 -25.32 36.35 27.76
N THR A 47 -26.27 37.04 27.14
CA THR A 47 -26.17 37.78 25.87
C THR A 47 -25.67 39.20 26.15
N ILE A 48 -24.69 39.72 25.40
CA ILE A 48 -24.45 41.17 25.28
C ILE A 48 -24.00 41.49 23.85
N SER A 49 -24.71 42.42 23.21
CA SER A 49 -24.33 43.13 21.99
C SER A 49 -23.73 44.50 22.35
N ALA A 50 -22.76 45.01 21.57
CA ALA A 50 -22.70 46.42 21.13
C ALA A 50 -21.52 46.73 20.19
N SER A 51 -21.73 47.79 19.41
CA SER A 51 -21.08 48.30 18.21
C SER A 51 -19.70 49.01 18.32
N ALA A 52 -18.93 48.92 17.22
CA ALA A 52 -17.99 49.86 16.56
C ALA A 52 -17.27 51.01 17.33
N THR A 53 -15.93 51.09 17.22
CA THR A 53 -15.18 52.16 16.49
C THR A 53 -13.67 51.84 16.36
N SER A 54 -13.05 52.43 15.33
CA SER A 54 -11.68 52.25 14.82
C SER A 54 -10.54 52.78 15.70
N THR A 55 -9.39 52.10 15.73
CA THR A 55 -8.06 52.64 15.32
C THR A 55 -6.93 51.63 15.60
N GLY A 56 -5.99 51.52 14.65
CA GLY A 56 -4.56 51.38 14.92
C GLY A 56 -4.02 50.03 15.37
N SER A 57 -3.26 49.39 14.47
CA SER A 57 -2.15 48.46 14.71
C SER A 57 -2.40 47.18 15.52
N SER A 58 -2.51 46.04 14.81
CA SER A 58 -1.84 44.79 15.17
C SER A 58 -2.15 43.70 14.14
N THR A 59 -1.12 42.96 13.72
CA THR A 59 -1.11 41.53 13.30
C THR A 59 -2.41 40.91 12.79
N PRO A 60 -2.49 40.35 11.57
CA PRO A 60 -3.66 39.60 11.16
C PRO A 60 -3.60 38.17 11.73
N SER A 61 -4.02 38.01 12.99
CA SER A 61 -4.47 36.72 13.54
C SER A 61 -5.98 36.60 13.31
N ASN A 62 -6.38 36.42 12.06
CA ASN A 62 -7.71 35.92 11.73
C ASN A 62 -7.65 35.21 10.36
N GLN A 63 -6.79 34.19 10.28
CA GLN A 63 -6.83 33.27 9.15
C GLN A 63 -8.04 32.36 9.33
N VAL A 64 -9.17 32.78 8.75
CA VAL A 64 -10.22 31.87 8.30
C VAL A 64 -9.53 30.69 7.62
N TYR A 65 -9.87 29.47 8.01
CA TYR A 65 -9.27 28.25 7.46
C TYR A 65 -9.18 28.36 5.93
N GLN A 66 -7.96 28.60 5.44
CA GLN A 66 -7.66 28.57 4.02
C GLN A 66 -7.43 27.10 3.70
N PRO A 67 -8.29 26.45 2.88
CA PRO A 67 -7.99 25.12 2.40
C PRO A 67 -6.61 25.14 1.76
N PHE A 68 -5.76 24.17 2.10
CA PHE A 68 -4.38 24.10 1.66
C PHE A 68 -4.30 24.26 0.13
N ARG A 69 -3.67 25.34 -0.33
CA ARG A 69 -3.35 25.54 -1.74
C ARG A 69 -1.87 25.18 -1.95
N PRO A 70 -1.55 24.12 -2.70
CA PRO A 70 -0.17 23.80 -3.01
C PRO A 70 0.49 24.98 -3.75
N PRO A 71 1.80 25.18 -3.56
CA PRO A 71 2.53 26.25 -4.23
C PRO A 71 2.38 26.15 -5.76
N PRO A 72 2.29 27.29 -6.47
CA PRO A 72 2.04 27.31 -7.90
C PRO A 72 3.17 26.60 -8.66
N SER A 73 2.83 25.57 -9.43
CA SER A 73 3.70 25.08 -10.50
C SER A 73 3.91 26.22 -11.49
N PRO A 74 5.15 26.52 -11.92
CA PRO A 74 5.40 27.63 -12.83
C PRO A 74 4.64 27.38 -14.14
N LEU A 75 3.70 28.27 -14.45
CA LEU A 75 3.04 28.25 -15.75
C LEU A 75 4.05 28.57 -16.85
N PRO A 76 4.00 27.83 -17.98
CA PRO A 76 4.74 28.21 -19.19
C PRO A 76 4.48 29.68 -19.55
N SER A 77 5.53 30.40 -19.96
CA SER A 77 5.46 31.83 -20.26
C SER A 77 4.39 32.15 -21.32
N GLN A 78 4.17 31.24 -22.26
CA GLN A 78 3.18 31.33 -23.33
C GLN A 78 1.73 31.39 -22.85
N PHE A 79 1.42 30.86 -21.65
CA PHE A 79 0.05 30.82 -21.13
C PHE A 79 -0.21 31.79 -19.97
N ARG A 80 0.83 32.48 -19.50
CA ARG A 80 0.75 33.39 -18.34
C ARG A 80 -0.11 34.64 -18.63
N SER A 81 -0.09 35.13 -19.86
CA SER A 81 -0.83 36.33 -20.27
C SER A 81 -2.28 36.08 -20.68
N LEU A 82 -2.71 34.81 -20.76
CA LEU A 82 -4.05 34.46 -21.19
C LEU A 82 -5.07 34.65 -20.07
N ASP A 83 -6.27 35.08 -20.46
CA ASP A 83 -7.44 35.17 -19.59
C ASP A 83 -8.00 33.77 -19.29
N THR A 84 -8.97 33.71 -18.37
CA THR A 84 -9.57 32.43 -17.93
C THR A 84 -10.19 31.64 -19.07
N ASN A 85 -10.90 32.33 -19.98
CA ASN A 85 -11.53 31.69 -21.13
C ASN A 85 -10.49 31.15 -22.13
N GLY A 86 -9.43 31.91 -22.42
CA GLY A 86 -8.36 31.43 -23.29
C GLY A 86 -7.65 30.19 -22.74
N ARG A 87 -7.48 30.09 -21.41
CA ARG A 87 -6.91 28.88 -20.78
C ARG A 87 -7.85 27.68 -20.87
N LEU A 88 -9.16 27.88 -20.71
CA LEU A 88 -10.17 26.84 -20.89
C LEU A 88 -10.23 26.36 -22.35
N GLU A 89 -10.12 27.27 -23.31
CA GLU A 89 -10.10 26.94 -24.74
C GLU A 89 -8.87 26.09 -25.12
N ILE A 90 -7.70 26.39 -24.56
CA ILE A 90 -6.49 25.56 -24.73
C ILE A 90 -6.71 24.14 -24.22
N LEU A 91 -7.31 23.99 -23.03
CA LEU A 91 -7.59 22.68 -22.45
C LEU A 91 -8.64 21.92 -23.26
N GLN A 92 -9.71 22.59 -23.67
CA GLN A 92 -10.80 22.02 -24.46
C GLN A 92 -10.30 21.48 -25.81
N ASN A 93 -9.45 22.25 -26.49
CA ASN A 93 -8.91 21.88 -27.80
C ASN A 93 -7.59 21.10 -27.71
N ARG A 94 -7.07 20.84 -26.50
CA ARG A 94 -5.79 20.17 -26.22
C ARG A 94 -4.64 20.78 -27.03
N LEU A 95 -4.56 22.13 -27.05
CA LEU A 95 -3.56 22.86 -27.83
C LEU A 95 -2.18 22.80 -27.16
N GLY A 96 -1.23 22.14 -27.82
CA GLY A 96 0.14 21.96 -27.35
C GLY A 96 0.39 20.57 -26.77
N LEU A 97 1.56 20.39 -26.15
CA LEU A 97 1.92 19.10 -25.54
C LEU A 97 1.22 18.94 -24.19
N TRP A 98 0.96 17.69 -23.80
CA TRP A 98 0.16 17.40 -22.61
C TRP A 98 0.73 18.00 -21.33
N PHE A 99 2.05 18.06 -21.22
CA PHE A 99 2.75 18.63 -20.07
C PHE A 99 2.82 20.16 -20.10
N GLU A 100 2.51 20.80 -21.24
CA GLU A 100 2.48 22.27 -21.36
C GLU A 100 1.14 22.82 -20.89
N TYR A 101 0.03 22.18 -21.26
CA TYR A 101 -1.30 22.59 -20.81
C TYR A 101 -1.66 22.03 -19.43
N ALA A 102 -1.03 20.94 -18.96
CA ALA A 102 -1.32 20.35 -17.64
C ALA A 102 -1.21 21.35 -16.46
N PRO A 103 -0.20 22.26 -16.41
CA PRO A 103 -0.12 23.31 -15.38
C PRO A 103 -1.29 24.31 -15.37
N LEU A 104 -2.09 24.39 -16.43
CA LEU A 104 -3.29 25.25 -16.46
C LEU A 104 -4.37 24.74 -15.51
N ILE A 105 -4.48 23.42 -15.32
CA ILE A 105 -5.47 22.79 -14.44
C ILE A 105 -5.31 23.29 -12.99
N PRO A 106 -4.14 23.15 -12.31
CA PRO A 106 -3.98 23.66 -10.95
C PRO A 106 -4.09 25.18 -10.88
N SER A 107 -3.73 25.92 -11.96
CA SER A 107 -3.93 27.37 -12.01
C SER A 107 -5.42 27.74 -11.99
N LEU A 108 -6.25 27.06 -12.78
CA LEU A 108 -7.71 27.26 -12.78
C LEU A 108 -8.33 26.84 -11.45
N SER A 109 -7.84 25.74 -10.85
CA SER A 109 -8.27 25.34 -9.51
C SER A 109 -7.94 26.40 -8.44
N GLN A 110 -6.80 27.07 -8.55
CA GLN A 110 -6.44 28.19 -7.68
C GLN A 110 -7.35 29.41 -7.90
N GLU A 111 -7.87 29.61 -9.11
CA GLU A 111 -8.83 30.68 -9.43
C GLU A 111 -10.28 30.35 -8.99
N GLY A 112 -10.51 29.13 -8.49
CA GLY A 112 -11.80 28.72 -7.91
C GLY A 112 -12.59 27.70 -8.74
N PHE A 113 -12.03 27.23 -9.86
CA PHE A 113 -12.69 26.19 -10.66
C PHE A 113 -12.59 24.83 -9.96
N SER A 114 -13.73 24.16 -9.81
CA SER A 114 -13.75 22.77 -9.35
C SER A 114 -13.34 21.83 -10.49
N PRO A 115 -12.78 20.63 -10.21
CA PRO A 115 -12.48 19.63 -11.24
C PRO A 115 -13.69 19.29 -12.12
N SER A 116 -14.89 19.24 -11.54
CA SER A 116 -16.15 19.02 -12.26
C SER A 116 -16.47 20.16 -13.22
N SER A 117 -16.29 21.41 -12.80
CA SER A 117 -16.49 22.58 -13.67
C SER A 117 -15.50 22.62 -14.83
N ILE A 118 -14.25 22.19 -14.61
CA ILE A 118 -13.23 22.07 -15.66
C ILE A 118 -13.63 20.95 -16.63
N GLU A 119 -14.11 19.82 -16.13
CA GLU A 119 -14.59 18.69 -16.95
C GLU A 119 -15.79 19.11 -17.83
N GLU A 120 -16.75 19.85 -17.28
CA GLU A 120 -17.89 20.37 -18.04
C GLU A 120 -17.46 21.33 -19.17
N ALA A 121 -16.45 22.18 -18.91
CA ALA A 121 -15.97 23.15 -19.89
C ALA A 121 -15.03 22.55 -20.96
N THR A 122 -14.22 21.55 -20.59
CA THR A 122 -13.10 21.07 -21.43
C THR A 122 -13.28 19.62 -21.91
N GLY A 123 -14.16 18.84 -21.28
CA GLY A 123 -14.32 17.41 -21.51
C GLY A 123 -13.21 16.53 -20.89
N ILE A 124 -12.26 17.11 -20.16
CA ILE A 124 -11.18 16.36 -19.49
C ILE A 124 -11.69 15.86 -18.15
N SER A 125 -11.80 14.53 -18.00
CA SER A 125 -12.30 13.92 -16.76
C SER A 125 -11.45 14.28 -15.54
N GLY A 126 -12.06 14.37 -14.36
CA GLY A 126 -11.31 14.62 -13.11
C GLY A 126 -10.15 13.63 -12.86
N VAL A 127 -10.29 12.37 -13.32
CA VAL A 127 -9.21 11.36 -13.24
C VAL A 127 -8.06 11.71 -14.20
N GLU A 128 -8.38 12.10 -15.43
CA GLU A 128 -7.39 12.53 -16.42
C GLU A 128 -6.70 13.84 -15.99
N GLN A 129 -7.44 14.78 -15.40
CA GLN A 129 -6.88 16.02 -14.84
C GLN A 129 -5.79 15.72 -13.81
N ASN A 130 -6.11 14.89 -12.80
CA ASN A 130 -5.13 14.51 -11.78
C ASN A 130 -3.92 13.78 -12.39
N ARG A 131 -4.16 12.91 -13.38
CA ARG A 131 -3.09 12.18 -14.07
C ARG A 131 -2.13 13.13 -14.78
N LEU A 132 -2.66 14.05 -15.59
CA LEU A 132 -1.88 15.03 -16.34
C LEU A 132 -1.03 15.91 -15.42
N VAL A 133 -1.63 16.44 -14.34
CA VAL A 133 -0.94 17.31 -13.38
C VAL A 133 0.22 16.59 -12.70
N VAL A 134 -0.03 15.39 -12.17
CA VAL A 134 1.00 14.63 -11.47
C VAL A 134 2.07 14.14 -12.43
N ALA A 135 1.70 13.69 -13.63
CA ALA A 135 2.66 13.27 -14.64
C ALA A 135 3.56 14.43 -15.10
N ALA A 136 3.01 15.66 -15.21
CA ALA A 136 3.78 16.85 -15.56
C ALA A 136 4.82 17.16 -14.47
N GLN A 137 4.45 17.06 -13.19
CA GLN A 137 5.39 17.20 -12.08
C GLN A 137 6.50 16.13 -12.09
N VAL A 138 6.16 14.89 -12.45
CA VAL A 138 7.15 13.83 -12.63
C VAL A 138 8.08 14.17 -13.78
N ARG A 139 7.56 14.66 -14.92
CA ARG A 139 8.36 15.12 -16.06
C ARG A 139 9.29 16.26 -15.68
N ASP A 140 8.83 17.25 -14.92
CA ASP A 140 9.67 18.35 -14.42
C ASP A 140 10.81 17.82 -13.54
N SER A 141 10.54 16.82 -12.69
CA SER A 141 11.56 16.12 -11.91
C SER A 141 12.58 15.39 -12.80
N LEU A 142 12.17 14.87 -13.97
CA LEU A 142 13.08 14.27 -14.94
C LEU A 142 13.96 15.33 -15.63
N VAL A 143 13.38 16.47 -16.01
CA VAL A 143 14.11 17.61 -16.57
C VAL A 143 15.17 18.12 -15.58
N GLN A 144 14.79 18.27 -14.31
CA GLN A 144 15.73 18.70 -13.24
C GLN A 144 16.86 17.71 -13.01
N SER A 145 16.62 16.40 -13.21
CA SER A 145 17.64 15.36 -13.05
C SER A 145 18.54 15.17 -14.29
N LYS A 146 18.38 16.01 -15.33
CA LYS A 146 19.20 16.01 -16.56
C LYS A 146 19.27 14.64 -17.23
N ILE A 147 18.12 13.99 -17.36
CA ILE A 147 18.00 12.75 -18.14
C ILE A 147 18.26 13.04 -19.63
N GLU A 148 18.58 11.98 -20.39
CA GLU A 148 18.80 12.05 -21.83
C GLU A 148 17.59 12.65 -22.58
N PRO A 149 17.81 13.56 -23.54
CA PRO A 149 16.72 14.20 -24.28
C PRO A 149 15.89 13.20 -25.10
N GLU A 150 16.50 12.13 -25.62
CA GLU A 150 15.80 11.07 -26.36
C GLU A 150 14.77 10.37 -25.45
N THR A 151 15.17 10.02 -24.23
CA THR A 151 14.29 9.42 -23.22
C THR A 151 13.14 10.37 -22.84
N LEU A 152 13.38 11.69 -22.75
CA LEU A 152 12.31 12.67 -22.49
C LEU A 152 11.31 12.76 -23.63
N SER A 153 11.82 12.83 -24.86
CA SER A 153 10.99 13.01 -26.07
C SER A 153 10.00 11.86 -26.28
N PHE A 154 10.36 10.65 -25.82
CA PHE A 154 9.44 9.51 -25.81
C PHE A 154 8.14 9.78 -25.03
N PHE A 155 8.22 10.53 -23.92
CA PHE A 155 7.05 10.82 -23.10
C PHE A 155 6.20 11.98 -23.62
N ASP A 156 6.66 12.71 -24.64
CA ASP A 156 5.93 13.86 -25.18
C ASP A 156 4.63 13.41 -25.88
N THR A 157 4.61 12.22 -26.47
CA THR A 157 3.42 11.63 -27.11
C THR A 157 2.84 10.51 -26.23
N GLY A 158 1.84 10.85 -25.39
CA GLY A 158 1.11 9.84 -24.60
C GLY A 158 1.85 9.29 -23.37
N GLY A 159 2.93 9.94 -22.91
CA GLY A 159 3.71 9.49 -21.75
C GLY A 159 3.08 9.74 -20.37
N ALA A 160 1.95 10.47 -20.31
CA ALA A 160 1.33 10.86 -19.04
C ALA A 160 0.94 9.65 -18.17
N GLU A 161 0.43 8.57 -18.77
CA GLU A 161 0.03 7.36 -18.05
C GLU A 161 1.23 6.65 -17.43
N LEU A 162 2.34 6.53 -18.17
CA LEU A 162 3.58 5.89 -17.72
C LEU A 162 4.23 6.68 -16.58
N LEU A 163 4.33 8.01 -16.74
CA LEU A 163 4.93 8.88 -15.74
C LEU A 163 4.09 8.97 -14.46
N TYR A 164 2.77 8.85 -14.57
CA TYR A 164 1.89 8.84 -13.41
C TYR A 164 2.15 7.64 -12.48
N GLU A 165 2.50 6.48 -13.02
CA GLU A 165 2.75 5.26 -12.23
C GLU A 165 4.02 5.34 -11.39
N ILE A 166 5.06 6.04 -11.89
CA ILE A 166 6.33 6.22 -11.17
C ILE A 166 6.33 7.41 -10.18
N ARG A 167 5.18 8.06 -9.93
CA ARG A 167 5.08 9.26 -9.08
C ARG A 167 5.60 9.07 -7.64
N LEU A 168 5.50 7.85 -7.10
CA LEU A 168 5.87 7.51 -5.71
C LEU A 168 7.38 7.38 -5.46
N LEU A 169 8.16 7.38 -6.55
CA LEU A 169 9.61 7.25 -6.54
C LEU A 169 10.30 8.60 -6.25
N SER A 170 11.55 8.57 -5.78
CA SER A 170 12.39 9.77 -5.65
C SER A 170 12.85 10.29 -7.01
N ALA A 171 13.37 11.52 -7.10
CA ALA A 171 13.84 12.10 -8.37
C ALA A 171 14.89 11.23 -9.09
N ALA A 172 15.88 10.69 -8.35
CA ALA A 172 16.89 9.80 -8.91
C ALA A 172 16.29 8.47 -9.40
N GLN A 173 15.35 7.91 -8.63
CA GLN A 173 14.66 6.68 -9.00
C GLN A 173 13.75 6.88 -10.22
N ARG A 174 13.04 8.02 -10.33
CA ARG A 174 12.23 8.37 -11.50
C ARG A 174 13.08 8.40 -12.75
N ALA A 175 14.28 8.98 -12.69
CA ALA A 175 15.18 9.02 -13.84
C ALA A 175 15.64 7.62 -14.28
N ALA A 176 15.98 6.74 -13.32
CA ALA A 176 16.34 5.36 -13.63
C ALA A 176 15.15 4.56 -14.18
N ALA A 177 13.96 4.68 -13.56
CA ALA A 177 12.75 4.01 -14.00
C ALA A 177 12.30 4.48 -15.40
N ALA A 178 12.39 5.79 -15.68
CA ALA A 178 12.05 6.34 -16.98
C ALA A 178 12.93 5.74 -18.09
N ARG A 179 14.25 5.69 -17.90
CA ARG A 179 15.16 5.02 -18.86
C ARG A 179 14.76 3.57 -19.10
N TYR A 180 14.47 2.83 -18.03
CA TYR A 180 14.08 1.42 -18.11
C TYR A 180 12.74 1.21 -18.83
N ILE A 181 11.75 2.09 -18.59
CA ILE A 181 10.45 2.07 -19.27
C ILE A 181 10.62 2.28 -20.77
N VAL A 182 11.46 3.23 -21.20
CA VAL A 182 11.71 3.50 -22.62
C VAL A 182 12.45 2.35 -23.28
N LEU A 183 13.48 1.82 -22.62
CA LEU A 183 14.30 0.72 -23.13
C LEU A 183 13.48 -0.55 -23.36
N ASN A 184 12.65 -0.93 -22.38
CA ASN A 184 11.86 -2.17 -22.41
C ASN A 184 10.42 -1.98 -22.92
N ARG A 185 10.06 -0.77 -23.35
CA ARG A 185 8.72 -0.41 -23.86
C ARG A 185 7.60 -0.88 -22.93
N LEU A 186 7.71 -0.57 -21.64
CA LEU A 186 6.74 -1.03 -20.65
C LEU A 186 5.37 -0.37 -20.81
N ASP A 187 4.34 -1.19 -20.65
CA ASP A 187 2.95 -0.73 -20.50
C ASP A 187 2.73 -0.02 -19.16
N PRO A 188 1.64 0.75 -18.98
CA PRO A 188 1.29 1.38 -17.70
C PRO A 188 1.27 0.40 -16.53
N ARG A 189 0.76 -0.82 -16.73
CA ARG A 189 0.76 -1.87 -15.71
C ARG A 189 2.19 -2.32 -15.34
N GLY A 190 3.06 -2.47 -16.34
CA GLY A 190 4.48 -2.79 -16.12
C GLY A 190 5.22 -1.67 -15.38
N ALA A 191 4.94 -0.41 -15.74
CA ALA A 191 5.48 0.76 -15.05
C ALA A 191 5.02 0.83 -13.58
N GLN A 192 3.77 0.45 -13.29
CA GLN A 192 3.24 0.36 -11.94
C GLN A 192 3.91 -0.75 -11.12
N GLU A 193 4.09 -1.94 -11.71
CA GLU A 193 4.80 -3.05 -11.06
C GLU A 193 6.26 -2.67 -10.77
N LEU A 194 6.93 -2.01 -11.72
CA LEU A 194 8.28 -1.48 -11.55
C LEU A 194 8.36 -0.46 -10.41
N ALA A 195 7.45 0.52 -10.38
CA ALA A 195 7.42 1.53 -9.34
C ALA A 195 7.21 0.91 -7.95
N ARG A 196 6.33 -0.09 -7.86
CA ARG A 196 6.09 -0.83 -6.61
C ARG A 196 7.33 -1.61 -6.20
N ALA A 197 7.98 -2.32 -7.12
CA ALA A 197 9.18 -3.11 -6.87
C ALA A 197 10.33 -2.22 -6.35
N MET A 198 10.62 -1.11 -7.02
CA MET A 198 11.65 -0.15 -6.60
C MET A 198 11.35 0.50 -5.25
N LYS A 199 10.07 0.68 -4.90
CA LYS A 199 9.68 1.26 -3.61
C LYS A 199 9.75 0.25 -2.47
N ASP A 200 9.43 -1.02 -2.74
CA ASP A 200 9.44 -2.09 -1.76
C ASP A 200 10.87 -2.58 -1.47
N PHE A 201 11.77 -2.56 -2.45
CA PHE A 201 13.12 -3.14 -2.35
C PHE A 201 13.90 -2.77 -1.07
N PRO A 202 14.02 -1.48 -0.67
CA PRO A 202 14.76 -1.12 0.55
C PRO A 202 14.12 -1.62 1.84
N ARG A 203 12.80 -1.86 1.84
CA ARG A 203 12.05 -2.34 3.01
C ARG A 203 12.24 -3.84 3.25
N ARG A 204 12.86 -4.54 2.30
CA ARG A 204 13.08 -6.00 2.30
C ARG A 204 14.50 -6.38 2.64
N ARG A 205 15.27 -5.44 3.19
CA ARG A 205 16.61 -5.73 3.70
C ARG A 205 16.52 -6.85 4.75
N GLY A 206 17.27 -7.92 4.52
CA GLY A 206 17.26 -9.14 5.36
C GLY A 206 16.50 -10.31 4.76
N ASP A 207 15.75 -10.10 3.67
CA ASP A 207 15.18 -11.21 2.90
C ASP A 207 16.28 -12.04 2.24
N GLU A 208 16.03 -13.33 2.03
CA GLU A 208 17.01 -14.24 1.44
C GLU A 208 17.41 -13.79 0.03
N ARG A 209 18.71 -13.84 -0.24
CA ARG A 209 19.34 -13.41 -1.51
C ARG A 209 19.15 -11.93 -1.86
N TRP A 210 18.61 -11.10 -0.96
CA TRP A 210 18.46 -9.65 -1.18
C TRP A 210 19.77 -8.97 -1.61
N ASP A 211 20.90 -9.34 -0.99
CA ASP A 211 22.23 -8.78 -1.30
C ASP A 211 22.74 -9.10 -2.71
N SER A 212 22.12 -10.05 -3.41
CA SER A 212 22.49 -10.41 -4.79
C SER A 212 21.90 -9.47 -5.83
N PHE A 213 20.89 -8.68 -5.46
CA PHE A 213 20.18 -7.75 -6.33
C PHE A 213 20.61 -6.31 -6.07
N THR A 214 20.76 -5.53 -7.14
CA THR A 214 21.27 -4.16 -7.05
C THR A 214 20.14 -3.14 -7.01
N TYR A 215 20.03 -2.36 -5.92
CA TYR A 215 18.97 -1.37 -5.78
C TYR A 215 19.01 -0.22 -6.81
N SER A 216 20.19 0.12 -7.33
CA SER A 216 20.33 1.18 -8.34
C SER A 216 19.73 0.80 -9.68
N LEU A 217 19.57 -0.49 -9.95
CA LEU A 217 19.07 -1.03 -11.21
C LEU A 217 17.57 -1.33 -11.09
N PRO A 218 16.72 -0.68 -11.89
CA PRO A 218 15.28 -0.89 -11.87
C PRO A 218 14.90 -2.34 -12.21
N GLY A 219 15.58 -2.97 -13.16
CA GLY A 219 15.35 -4.36 -13.55
C GLY A 219 15.68 -5.36 -12.44
N ASP A 220 16.75 -5.15 -11.67
CA ASP A 220 17.06 -5.97 -10.51
C ASP A 220 16.00 -5.85 -9.41
N CYS A 221 15.46 -4.64 -9.17
CA CYS A 221 14.38 -4.45 -8.22
C CYS A 221 13.13 -5.22 -8.63
N LEU A 222 12.77 -5.17 -9.93
CA LEU A 222 11.62 -5.89 -10.48
C LEU A 222 11.85 -7.40 -10.47
N SER A 223 13.06 -7.84 -10.82
CA SER A 223 13.46 -9.24 -10.76
C SER A 223 13.37 -9.80 -9.35
N PHE A 224 13.82 -9.05 -8.34
CA PHE A 224 13.71 -9.44 -6.94
C PHE A 224 12.25 -9.60 -6.49
N MET A 225 11.33 -8.77 -7.00
CA MET A 225 9.91 -8.91 -6.73
C MET A 225 9.36 -10.24 -7.29
N TYR A 226 9.66 -10.59 -8.55
CA TYR A 226 9.23 -11.85 -9.14
C TYR A 226 9.91 -13.06 -8.52
N TYR A 227 11.19 -12.95 -8.16
CA TYR A 227 11.93 -13.94 -7.40
C TYR A 227 11.24 -14.25 -6.07
N ARG A 228 10.85 -13.23 -5.29
CA ARG A 228 10.08 -13.41 -4.06
C ARG A 228 8.72 -14.07 -4.30
N GLN A 229 7.99 -13.64 -5.33
CA GLN A 229 6.71 -14.25 -5.71
C GLN A 229 6.88 -15.76 -5.99
N SER A 230 7.97 -16.15 -6.66
CA SER A 230 8.25 -17.56 -6.96
C SER A 230 8.35 -18.44 -5.70
N ARG A 231 8.84 -17.87 -4.59
CA ARG A 231 9.05 -18.59 -3.31
C ARG A 231 7.77 -18.75 -2.49
N GLU A 232 6.73 -17.99 -2.82
CA GLU A 232 5.41 -18.15 -2.22
C GLU A 232 4.70 -19.41 -2.77
N HIS A 233 5.12 -19.89 -3.94
CA HIS A 233 4.57 -21.08 -4.57
C HIS A 233 5.30 -22.36 -4.11
N ARG A 234 4.58 -23.49 -4.11
CA ARG A 234 5.15 -24.81 -3.77
C ARG A 234 6.24 -25.20 -4.75
N ASN A 235 7.29 -25.84 -4.25
CA ASN A 235 8.32 -26.46 -5.09
C ASN A 235 8.06 -27.98 -5.22
N PRO A 236 7.90 -28.55 -6.43
CA PRO A 236 7.80 -27.89 -7.75
C PRO A 236 6.39 -27.39 -8.09
N SER A 237 6.29 -26.28 -8.85
CA SER A 237 5.05 -25.78 -9.47
C SER A 237 5.34 -24.98 -10.74
N GLU A 238 4.38 -24.93 -11.67
CA GLU A 238 4.45 -24.13 -12.91
C GLU A 238 4.39 -22.62 -12.60
N GLN A 239 3.66 -22.23 -11.56
CA GLN A 239 3.59 -20.84 -11.09
C GLN A 239 4.95 -20.36 -10.58
N ARG A 240 5.72 -21.22 -9.91
CA ARG A 240 7.10 -20.91 -9.51
C ARG A 240 8.01 -20.71 -10.72
N THR A 241 7.96 -21.60 -11.73
CA THR A 241 8.84 -21.48 -12.91
C THR A 241 8.54 -20.24 -13.72
N SER A 242 7.27 -19.99 -14.02
CA SER A 242 6.86 -18.77 -14.72
C SER A 242 7.24 -17.48 -13.98
N ALA A 243 7.22 -17.47 -12.65
CA ALA A 243 7.72 -16.35 -11.86
C ALA A 243 9.25 -16.19 -11.96
N LEU A 244 10.02 -17.29 -11.95
CA LEU A 244 11.48 -17.26 -12.12
C LEU A 244 11.89 -16.87 -13.54
N GLU A 245 11.17 -17.34 -14.56
CA GLU A 245 11.37 -16.95 -15.96
C GLU A 245 11.15 -15.45 -16.15
N ARG A 246 10.04 -14.91 -15.62
CA ARG A 246 9.83 -13.45 -15.60
C ARG A 246 10.92 -12.70 -14.85
N ALA A 247 11.47 -13.28 -13.78
CA ALA A 247 12.60 -12.68 -13.06
C ALA A 247 13.88 -12.66 -13.92
N LEU A 248 14.10 -13.67 -14.77
CA LEU A 248 15.22 -13.74 -15.72
C LEU A 248 15.10 -12.78 -16.89
N GLU A 249 13.87 -12.50 -17.35
CA GLU A 249 13.63 -11.55 -18.45
C GLU A 249 14.02 -10.11 -18.08
N VAL A 250 13.80 -9.72 -16.82
CA VAL A 250 13.92 -8.32 -16.37
C VAL A 250 15.23 -8.00 -15.64
N VAL A 251 16.02 -9.01 -15.26
CA VAL A 251 17.22 -8.84 -14.44
C VAL A 251 18.37 -8.21 -15.23
N GLU A 252 19.07 -7.27 -14.60
CA GLU A 252 20.20 -6.57 -15.21
C GLU A 252 21.54 -7.13 -14.71
N SER A 253 21.68 -7.37 -13.41
CA SER A 253 22.91 -7.84 -12.77
C SER A 253 23.19 -9.32 -13.01
N GLU A 254 24.45 -9.64 -13.31
CA GLU A 254 24.93 -11.02 -13.47
C GLU A 254 24.84 -11.82 -12.17
N LYS A 255 25.05 -11.17 -11.01
CA LYS A 255 24.93 -11.83 -9.70
C LYS A 255 23.50 -12.29 -9.43
N ALA A 256 22.53 -11.43 -9.76
CA ALA A 256 21.11 -11.76 -9.64
C ALA A 256 20.71 -12.85 -10.63
N LYS A 257 21.16 -12.76 -11.90
CA LYS A 257 20.95 -13.80 -12.93
C LYS A 257 21.42 -15.17 -12.46
N ALA A 258 22.66 -15.27 -11.98
CA ALA A 258 23.22 -16.53 -11.49
C ALA A 258 22.39 -17.15 -10.36
N LYS A 259 21.87 -16.33 -9.45
CA LYS A 259 21.02 -16.81 -8.34
C LYS A 259 19.65 -17.30 -8.79
N ILE A 260 19.06 -16.65 -9.78
CA ILE A 260 17.77 -17.08 -10.32
C ILE A 260 17.93 -18.36 -11.13
N LEU A 261 19.02 -18.49 -11.90
CA LEU A 261 19.36 -19.71 -12.62
C LEU A 261 19.62 -20.88 -11.67
N ASP A 262 20.41 -20.70 -10.62
CA ASP A 262 20.64 -21.70 -9.56
C ASP A 262 19.31 -22.19 -8.93
N GLU A 263 18.36 -21.28 -8.69
CA GLU A 263 17.03 -21.65 -8.18
C GLU A 263 16.13 -22.37 -9.19
N LEU A 264 16.34 -22.13 -10.49
CA LEU A 264 15.61 -22.78 -11.57
C LEU A 264 16.17 -24.18 -11.84
N GLU A 265 17.50 -24.30 -11.86
CA GLU A 265 18.27 -25.53 -12.09
C GLU A 265 18.30 -26.45 -10.86
N GLY A 266 18.16 -25.93 -9.64
CA GLY A 266 18.04 -26.70 -8.39
C GLY A 266 16.86 -27.69 -8.34
N LYS A 267 16.14 -27.86 -9.45
CA LYS A 267 15.23 -28.95 -9.75
C LYS A 267 15.91 -30.26 -10.19
N SER A 268 17.19 -30.27 -10.59
CA SER A 268 17.89 -31.49 -11.06
C SER A 268 18.79 -32.15 -10.02
N GLY A 269 19.07 -31.48 -8.89
CA GLY A 269 20.05 -31.95 -7.88
C GLY A 269 19.45 -32.45 -6.57
N ARG A 270 18.14 -32.74 -6.51
CA ARG A 270 17.54 -33.45 -5.38
C ARG A 270 17.21 -34.87 -5.82
N GLU A 271 18.27 -35.60 -6.15
CA GLU A 271 18.23 -37.06 -6.20
C GLU A 271 17.75 -37.56 -4.84
N GLU A 272 16.75 -38.43 -4.85
CA GLU A 272 16.54 -39.40 -3.78
C GLU A 272 17.82 -40.23 -3.66
N GLY A 273 18.76 -39.84 -2.79
CA GLY A 273 19.97 -40.62 -2.60
C GLY A 273 21.06 -39.90 -1.82
N THR A 274 21.36 -40.44 -0.64
CA THR A 274 22.50 -40.18 0.25
C THR A 274 22.49 -38.87 1.04
N ASP A 275 22.26 -39.04 2.34
CA ASP A 275 22.54 -38.12 3.43
C ASP A 275 23.95 -37.51 3.31
N GLY A 276 24.02 -36.35 2.64
CA GLY A 276 25.14 -35.43 2.66
C GLY A 276 24.75 -34.22 3.50
N GLU A 277 25.06 -34.32 4.78
CA GLU A 277 25.08 -33.33 5.86
C GLU A 277 25.15 -31.84 5.44
N ILE A 278 24.02 -31.30 4.96
CA ILE A 278 23.68 -29.88 5.10
C ILE A 278 22.37 -29.88 5.85
N GLY A 279 22.46 -29.60 7.16
CA GLY A 279 21.40 -29.75 8.14
C GLY A 279 20.05 -29.36 7.56
N VAL A 280 19.19 -30.38 7.37
CA VAL A 280 17.78 -30.20 7.10
C VAL A 280 17.27 -29.29 8.19
N GLY A 281 17.03 -28.02 7.87
CA GLY A 281 16.48 -27.06 8.81
C GLY A 281 15.15 -27.61 9.29
N ILE A 282 15.14 -28.20 10.49
CA ILE A 282 13.93 -28.70 11.13
C ILE A 282 13.01 -27.49 11.20
N ARG A 283 11.86 -27.55 10.52
CA ARG A 283 10.85 -26.50 10.65
C ARG A 283 10.31 -26.59 12.07
N VAL A 284 10.89 -25.81 12.96
CA VAL A 284 10.37 -25.65 14.31
C VAL A 284 8.97 -25.02 14.16
N PRO A 285 7.92 -25.64 14.71
CA PRO A 285 6.60 -25.03 14.69
C PRO A 285 6.65 -23.75 15.52
N VAL A 286 6.72 -22.61 14.84
CA VAL A 286 6.64 -21.29 15.48
C VAL A 286 5.17 -20.94 15.65
N VAL A 287 4.72 -20.90 16.90
CA VAL A 287 3.39 -20.43 17.25
C VAL A 287 3.50 -18.94 17.54
N ARG A 288 2.80 -18.11 16.75
CA ARG A 288 2.67 -16.68 17.04
C ARG A 288 1.51 -16.49 18.03
N MET A 289 1.80 -16.03 19.23
CA MET A 289 0.77 -15.61 20.19
C MET A 289 -0.05 -14.47 19.62
N LYS A 290 -1.35 -14.43 19.91
CA LYS A 290 -2.18 -13.30 19.48
C LYS A 290 -1.88 -12.09 20.35
N ILE A 291 -1.98 -10.91 19.73
CA ILE A 291 -1.94 -9.62 20.40
C ILE A 291 -3.05 -9.60 21.46
N GLY A 292 -2.70 -9.30 22.71
CA GLY A 292 -3.58 -9.34 23.89
C GLY A 292 -3.66 -10.68 24.66
N GLU A 293 -2.88 -11.71 24.30
CA GLU A 293 -2.77 -12.96 25.08
C GLU A 293 -1.74 -12.83 26.23
N VAL A 294 -1.37 -13.95 26.86
CA VAL A 294 -0.55 -14.08 28.09
C VAL A 294 0.68 -13.14 28.15
N ALA A 295 1.31 -12.83 27.01
CA ALA A 295 2.48 -11.94 26.95
C ALA A 295 2.15 -10.44 27.09
N GLU A 296 0.93 -10.02 26.78
CA GLU A 296 0.47 -8.62 26.89
C GLU A 296 -0.61 -8.43 27.99
N ALA A 297 -1.01 -9.51 28.66
CA ALA A 297 -1.97 -9.46 29.76
C ALA A 297 -1.36 -8.77 30.99
N THR A 298 -2.07 -7.78 31.55
CA THR A 298 -1.66 -7.04 32.75
C THR A 298 -1.55 -7.92 34.00
N SER A 299 -2.24 -9.07 34.02
CA SER A 299 -2.09 -10.10 35.03
C SER A 299 -2.44 -11.46 34.45
N VAL A 300 -1.53 -12.42 34.56
CA VAL A 300 -1.79 -13.84 34.32
C VAL A 300 -1.71 -14.52 35.67
N VAL A 301 -2.82 -15.12 36.11
CA VAL A 301 -2.87 -15.80 37.40
C VAL A 301 -2.96 -17.30 37.13
N VAL A 302 -1.94 -18.04 37.54
CA VAL A 302 -1.96 -19.50 37.60
C VAL A 302 -2.29 -19.87 39.04
N LEU A 303 -3.37 -20.62 39.23
CA LEU A 303 -3.85 -21.01 40.56
C LEU A 303 -3.57 -22.50 40.80
N PRO A 304 -3.05 -22.87 41.98
CA PRO A 304 -2.95 -24.27 42.36
C PRO A 304 -4.35 -24.83 42.57
N VAL A 305 -4.58 -26.07 42.09
CA VAL A 305 -5.87 -26.76 42.19
C VAL A 305 -5.69 -27.99 43.06
N CYS A 306 -6.42 -28.07 44.17
CA CYS A 306 -6.45 -29.27 45.03
C CYS A 306 -7.50 -30.27 44.53
N GLY A 307 -7.23 -31.57 44.70
CA GLY A 307 -8.19 -32.62 44.36
C GLY A 307 -9.43 -32.56 45.24
N ALA A 308 -10.62 -32.77 44.65
CA ALA A 308 -11.90 -32.63 45.35
C ALA A 308 -12.06 -33.55 46.58
N THR A 309 -11.26 -34.63 46.67
CA THR A 309 -11.28 -35.62 47.75
C THR A 309 -10.26 -35.38 48.86
N GLU A 310 -9.35 -34.41 48.69
CA GLU A 310 -8.19 -34.23 49.58
C GLU A 310 -8.50 -33.37 50.82
N GLY A 311 -9.70 -32.79 50.87
CA GLY A 311 -10.24 -32.08 52.04
C GLY A 311 -9.47 -30.81 52.40
N ALA A 312 -9.79 -30.23 53.56
CA ALA A 312 -9.28 -28.91 53.97
C ALA A 312 -7.76 -28.87 54.20
N ARG A 313 -7.14 -30.00 54.57
CA ARG A 313 -5.69 -30.07 54.82
C ARG A 313 -4.86 -29.83 53.57
N ALA A 314 -5.25 -30.39 52.44
CA ALA A 314 -4.54 -30.18 51.18
C ALA A 314 -4.63 -28.73 50.68
N VAL A 315 -5.72 -28.04 51.00
CA VAL A 315 -5.88 -26.61 50.69
C VAL A 315 -4.96 -25.73 51.55
N GLU A 316 -4.76 -26.09 52.82
CA GLU A 316 -3.83 -25.39 53.72
C GLU A 316 -2.36 -25.66 53.37
N GLU A 317 -2.06 -26.86 52.86
CA GLU A 317 -0.72 -27.24 52.42
C GLU A 317 -0.36 -26.71 51.02
N ALA A 318 -1.36 -26.29 50.22
CA ALA A 318 -1.12 -25.73 48.90
C ALA A 318 -0.41 -24.35 49.01
N PRO A 319 0.60 -24.08 48.15
CA PRO A 319 1.34 -22.83 48.19
C PRO A 319 0.40 -21.64 47.95
N GLY A 320 0.33 -20.72 48.92
CA GLY A 320 -0.57 -19.57 48.88
C GLY A 320 -0.19 -18.49 47.86
N GLU A 321 1.03 -18.53 47.31
CA GLU A 321 1.52 -17.60 46.29
C GLU A 321 2.25 -18.38 45.19
N CYS A 322 1.77 -18.29 43.95
CA CYS A 322 2.51 -18.76 42.77
C CYS A 322 3.21 -17.56 42.12
N ARG A 323 4.54 -17.58 42.08
CA ARG A 323 5.31 -16.56 41.36
C ARG A 323 5.53 -17.03 39.93
N SER A 324 5.22 -16.14 38.98
CA SER A 324 5.62 -16.31 37.60
C SER A 324 7.04 -15.76 37.40
N GLU A 325 7.89 -16.54 36.74
CA GLU A 325 9.24 -16.14 36.35
C GLU A 325 9.36 -16.07 34.82
N GLY A 326 10.10 -15.07 34.36
CA GLY A 326 10.45 -14.86 32.95
C GLY A 326 9.36 -14.21 32.10
N GLU A 327 9.74 -13.88 30.86
CA GLU A 327 8.91 -13.18 29.87
C GLU A 327 7.74 -14.04 29.36
N SER A 328 7.81 -15.36 29.53
CA SER A 328 6.77 -16.32 29.12
C SER A 328 5.76 -16.68 30.21
N GLY A 329 5.90 -16.12 31.42
CA GLY A 329 4.96 -16.35 32.53
C GLY A 329 4.97 -17.78 33.10
N GLY A 330 6.12 -18.46 33.08
CA GLY A 330 6.24 -19.81 33.66
C GLY A 330 6.11 -19.75 35.19
N CYS A 331 5.35 -20.67 35.79
CA CYS A 331 5.23 -20.74 37.25
C CYS A 331 6.18 -21.79 37.81
N VAL A 332 6.95 -21.40 38.82
CA VAL A 332 7.82 -22.32 39.57
C VAL A 332 7.22 -22.50 40.96
N SER A 333 6.91 -23.73 41.34
CA SER A 333 6.52 -24.05 42.71
C SER A 333 7.78 -24.14 43.57
N GLY A 334 7.99 -23.16 44.46
CA GLY A 334 9.00 -23.29 45.50
C GLY A 334 8.59 -24.36 46.50
N CYS A 335 9.46 -25.35 46.73
CA CYS A 335 9.38 -26.23 47.90
C CYS A 335 9.83 -25.49 49.17
#